data_AF-A0A7W7LIU7-F1
#
_entry.id   AF-A0A7W7LIU7-F1
#
_cell.length_a   1.000
_cell.length_b   1.000
_cell.length_c   1.000
_cell.angle_alpha   90.00
_cell.angle_beta   90.00
_cell.angle_gamma   90.00
#
_symmetry.space_group_name_H-M   'P 1'
#
loop_
_entity.id
_entity.type
_entity.pdbx_description
1 polymer ?
#
loop_
_entity_poly.entity_id
_entity_poly.type
_entity_poly.pdbx_seq_one_letter_code
_entity_poly.pdbx_strand_id
1 'polypeptide(L)'
;MTERKAAAKSFQGPQPNTVLTFRLADAPELGLFRFHSMSWKLAEAIQEAKDAIDCANDGVLVELGLELVKLPTASGVSVSYRKPVIKVLKAVG
;
A
#
# COMPACT_ATOMS: atom_id res chain seq x y z
N MET A 1 11.11 -15.83 -5.88
CA MET A 1 10.76 -14.68 -5.02
C MET A 1 11.74 -14.45 -3.86
N THR A 2 12.46 -15.48 -3.41
CA THR A 2 13.31 -15.44 -2.20
C THR A 2 14.59 -14.61 -2.37
N GLU A 3 15.20 -14.60 -3.56
CA GLU A 3 16.46 -13.85 -3.83
C GLU A 3 16.28 -12.33 -3.88
N ARG A 4 15.20 -11.81 -4.47
CA ARG A 4 14.97 -10.35 -4.59
C ARG A 4 14.78 -9.65 -3.25
N LYS A 5 14.11 -10.31 -2.29
CA LYS A 5 13.92 -9.80 -0.92
C LYS A 5 15.22 -9.79 -0.11
N ALA A 6 16.15 -10.72 -0.39
CA ALA A 6 17.45 -10.77 0.27
C ALA A 6 18.37 -9.63 -0.21
N ALA A 7 18.40 -9.35 -1.53
CA ALA A 7 19.22 -8.28 -2.10
C ALA A 7 18.76 -6.87 -1.68
N ALA A 8 17.44 -6.63 -1.56
CA ALA A 8 16.91 -5.37 -1.07
C ALA A 8 17.27 -5.07 0.40
N LYS A 9 17.47 -6.11 1.22
CA LYS A 9 17.95 -5.98 2.61
C LYS A 9 19.42 -5.53 2.70
N SER A 10 20.22 -5.78 1.66
CA SER A 10 21.62 -5.35 1.56
C SER A 10 21.80 -4.05 0.77
N PHE A 11 20.74 -3.26 0.52
CA PHE A 11 20.76 -2.07 -0.36
C PHE A 11 21.21 -2.36 -1.81
N GLN A 12 21.19 -3.62 -2.24
CA GLN A 12 21.69 -4.07 -3.55
C GLN A 12 20.57 -4.58 -4.49
N GLY A 13 19.31 -4.33 -4.16
CA GLY A 13 18.16 -4.77 -4.96
C GLY A 13 17.14 -3.67 -5.18
N PRO A 14 16.37 -3.71 -6.28
CA PRO A 14 15.32 -2.73 -6.55
C PRO A 14 14.25 -2.78 -5.44
N GLN A 15 13.97 -1.63 -4.84
CA GLN A 15 12.92 -1.46 -3.85
C GLN A 15 11.65 -0.97 -4.54
N PRO A 16 10.45 -1.44 -4.14
CA PRO A 16 9.21 -0.91 -4.66
C PRO A 16 9.07 0.55 -4.29
N ASN A 17 8.59 1.34 -5.23
CA ASN A 17 8.20 2.73 -5.02
C ASN A 17 6.75 2.88 -5.46
N THR A 18 5.85 2.97 -4.50
CA THR A 18 4.41 3.13 -4.74
C THR A 18 4.01 4.54 -4.32
N VAL A 19 3.50 5.30 -5.28
CA VAL A 19 2.92 6.64 -5.07
C VAL A 19 1.42 6.56 -5.34
N LEU A 20 0.63 6.97 -4.38
CA LEU A 20 -0.81 7.10 -4.45
C LEU A 20 -1.19 8.56 -4.38
N THR A 21 -2.10 8.96 -5.26
CA THR A 21 -2.70 10.29 -5.26
C THR A 21 -4.20 10.12 -5.13
N PHE A 22 -4.82 10.74 -4.12
CA PHE A 22 -6.24 10.54 -3.81
C PHE A 22 -6.87 11.82 -3.23
N ARG A 23 -8.20 11.86 -3.23
CA ARG A 23 -9.00 12.86 -2.49
C ARG A 23 -9.67 12.16 -1.31
N LEU A 24 -9.94 12.90 -0.24
CA LEU A 24 -10.72 12.36 0.87
C LEU A 24 -12.19 12.25 0.46
N ALA A 25 -12.79 11.09 0.68
CA ALA A 25 -14.17 10.82 0.26
C ALA A 25 -15.18 11.79 0.90
N ASP A 26 -15.00 12.11 2.17
CA ASP A 26 -15.89 13.00 2.94
C ASP A 26 -15.55 14.50 2.78
N ALA A 27 -14.41 14.83 2.15
CA ALA A 27 -13.93 16.21 2.03
C ALA A 27 -13.06 16.40 0.75
N PRO A 28 -13.62 16.19 -0.45
CA PRO A 28 -12.87 16.25 -1.70
C PRO A 28 -12.33 17.65 -2.03
N GLU A 29 -12.93 18.70 -1.49
CA GLU A 29 -12.52 20.10 -1.63
C GLU A 29 -11.18 20.42 -0.94
N LEU A 30 -10.75 19.60 0.01
CA LEU A 30 -9.41 19.70 0.61
C LEU A 30 -8.29 19.39 -0.38
N GLY A 31 -8.64 18.89 -1.56
CA GLY A 31 -7.72 18.73 -2.69
C GLY A 31 -7.07 17.36 -2.73
N LEU A 32 -5.91 17.32 -3.41
CA LEU A 32 -5.18 16.08 -3.68
C LEU A 32 -4.15 15.80 -2.59
N PHE A 33 -4.25 14.61 -2.03
CA PHE A 33 -3.31 14.05 -1.08
C PHE A 33 -2.37 13.10 -1.81
N ARG A 34 -1.14 13.01 -1.30
CA ARG A 34 -0.12 12.09 -1.81
C ARG A 34 0.37 11.18 -0.68
N PHE A 35 0.28 9.88 -0.90
CA PHE A 35 0.89 8.87 -0.04
C PHE A 35 2.00 8.14 -0.79
N HIS A 36 3.15 8.02 -0.16
CA HIS A 36 4.32 7.36 -0.73
C HIS A 36 4.76 6.23 0.20
N SER A 37 4.97 5.04 -0.36
CA SER A 37 5.44 3.89 0.40
C SER A 37 6.38 3.03 -0.42
N MET A 38 7.36 2.46 0.28
CA MET A 38 8.27 1.45 -0.24
C MET A 38 7.93 0.04 0.29
N SER A 39 6.68 -0.19 0.66
CA SER A 39 6.19 -1.47 1.16
C SER A 39 5.92 -2.43 0.02
N TRP A 40 6.60 -3.58 0.02
CA TRP A 40 6.32 -4.67 -0.93
C TRP A 40 4.87 -5.15 -0.87
N LYS A 41 4.30 -5.27 0.34
CA LYS A 41 2.90 -5.66 0.51
C LYS A 41 1.93 -4.67 -0.12
N LEU A 42 2.28 -3.37 -0.12
CA LEU A 42 1.46 -2.36 -0.78
C LEU A 42 1.61 -2.46 -2.30
N ALA A 43 2.83 -2.67 -2.80
CA ALA A 43 3.08 -2.86 -4.23
C ALA A 43 2.38 -4.10 -4.79
N GLU A 44 2.11 -5.12 -3.97
CA GLU A 44 1.28 -6.27 -4.35
C GLU A 44 -0.22 -5.89 -4.35
N ALA A 45 -0.70 -5.26 -3.26
CA ALA A 45 -2.11 -4.87 -3.12
C ALA A 45 -2.57 -3.78 -4.11
N ILE A 46 -1.63 -2.97 -4.64
CA ILE A 46 -1.97 -1.90 -5.58
C ILE A 46 -2.49 -2.43 -6.92
N GLN A 47 -2.16 -3.66 -7.31
CA GLN A 47 -2.61 -4.21 -8.59
C GLN A 47 -4.13 -4.40 -8.59
N GLU A 48 -4.68 -4.96 -7.52
CA GLU A 48 -6.14 -5.09 -7.37
C GLU A 48 -6.84 -3.72 -7.38
N ALA A 49 -6.25 -2.72 -6.73
CA ALA A 49 -6.78 -1.36 -6.76
C ALA A 49 -6.70 -0.73 -8.16
N LYS A 50 -5.65 -1.01 -8.93
CA LYS A 50 -5.51 -0.55 -10.32
C LYS A 50 -6.56 -1.19 -11.22
N ASP A 51 -6.73 -2.50 -11.16
CA ASP A 51 -7.73 -3.21 -11.96
C ASP A 51 -9.14 -2.66 -11.68
N ALA A 52 -9.46 -2.38 -10.41
CA ALA A 52 -10.72 -1.75 -10.04
C ALA A 52 -10.88 -0.33 -10.63
N ILE A 53 -9.80 0.45 -10.68
CA ILE A 53 -9.79 1.80 -11.27
C ILE A 53 -9.97 1.72 -12.77
N ASP A 54 -9.29 0.80 -13.46
CA ASP A 54 -9.39 0.62 -14.91
C ASP A 54 -10.79 0.15 -15.33
N CYS A 55 -11.51 -0.58 -14.45
CA CYS A 55 -12.90 -0.96 -14.68
C CYS A 55 -13.93 0.12 -14.32
N ALA A 56 -13.56 1.19 -13.62
CA ALA A 56 -14.48 2.23 -13.16
C ALA A 56 -14.42 3.47 -14.05
N ASN A 57 -15.57 4.02 -14.43
CA ASN A 57 -15.62 5.21 -15.29
C ASN A 57 -15.35 6.52 -14.54
N ASP A 58 -15.81 6.64 -13.28
CA ASP A 58 -15.77 7.89 -12.50
C ASP A 58 -14.87 7.82 -11.25
N GLY A 59 -14.20 6.69 -11.05
CA GLY A 59 -13.24 6.46 -9.96
C GLY A 59 -13.68 5.39 -8.98
N VAL A 60 -12.81 5.12 -8.01
CA VAL A 60 -12.99 4.03 -7.04
C VAL A 60 -12.84 4.56 -5.63
N LEU A 61 -13.80 4.20 -4.78
CA LEU A 61 -13.69 4.44 -3.36
C LEU A 61 -12.82 3.35 -2.74
N VAL A 62 -11.72 3.77 -2.12
CA VAL A 62 -10.76 2.88 -1.46
C VAL A 62 -10.56 3.30 -0.02
N GLU A 63 -10.31 2.32 0.85
CA GLU A 63 -9.83 2.54 2.21
C GLU A 63 -8.30 2.41 2.22
N LEU A 64 -7.61 3.49 2.61
CA LEU A 64 -6.17 3.47 2.90
C LEU A 64 -5.97 3.42 4.41
N GLY A 65 -5.44 2.30 4.91
CA GLY A 65 -5.23 2.06 6.34
C GLY A 65 -3.79 1.69 6.69
N LEU A 66 -3.47 1.74 7.99
CA LEU A 66 -2.22 1.24 8.55
C LEU A 66 -2.52 0.06 9.49
N GLU A 67 -2.10 -1.14 9.11
CA GLU A 67 -2.28 -2.35 9.93
C GLU A 67 -1.03 -2.63 10.76
N LEU A 68 -1.22 -2.91 12.04
CA LEU A 68 -0.13 -3.31 12.95
C LEU A 68 0.24 -4.77 12.72
N VAL A 69 1.49 -5.00 12.36
CA VAL A 69 2.07 -6.33 12.23
C VAL A 69 3.02 -6.56 13.40
N LYS A 70 2.81 -7.64 14.14
CA LYS A 70 3.71 -8.11 15.20
C LYS A 70 4.41 -9.37 14.72
N LEU A 71 5.74 -9.33 14.69
CA LEU A 71 6.58 -10.47 14.32
C LEU A 71 7.41 -10.87 15.54
N PRO A 72 7.34 -12.14 15.98
CA PRO A 72 8.33 -12.66 16.92
C PRO A 72 9.66 -12.78 16.19
N THR A 73 10.74 -12.23 16.75
CA THR A 73 12.09 -12.49 16.24
C THR A 73 12.66 -13.75 16.89
N ALA A 74 13.61 -14.39 16.20
CA ALA A 74 14.29 -15.58 16.71
C ALA A 74 15.03 -15.33 18.05
N SER A 75 15.35 -14.06 18.34
CA SER A 75 15.98 -13.62 19.59
C SER A 75 14.98 -13.35 20.73
N GLY A 76 13.68 -13.63 20.55
CA GLY A 76 12.64 -13.40 21.56
C GLY A 76 12.11 -11.97 21.65
N VAL A 77 12.67 -11.03 20.89
CA VAL A 77 12.18 -9.64 20.83
C VAL A 77 11.00 -9.55 19.88
N SER A 78 9.87 -8.98 20.32
CA SER A 78 8.72 -8.74 19.46
C SER A 78 8.92 -7.46 18.67
N VAL A 79 9.06 -7.56 17.34
CA VAL A 79 9.11 -6.39 16.46
C VAL A 79 7.71 -6.07 15.99
N SER A 80 7.28 -4.84 16.21
CA SER A 80 5.99 -4.33 15.78
C SER A 80 6.19 -3.20 14.78
N TYR A 81 5.55 -3.28 13.62
CA TYR A 81 5.57 -2.19 12.63
C TYR A 81 4.20 -2.03 11.98
N ARG A 82 3.91 -0.84 11.46
CA ARG A 82 2.69 -0.57 10.71
C ARG A 82 2.95 -0.72 9.22
N LYS A 83 2.19 -1.57 8.53
CA LYS A 83 2.19 -1.65 7.07
C LYS A 83 0.99 -0.87 6.51
N PRO A 84 1.16 -0.15 5.39
CA PRO A 84 0.01 0.36 4.66
C PRO A 84 -0.75 -0.77 3.98
N VAL A 85 -2.07 -0.65 3.98
CA VAL A 85 -3.01 -1.57 3.34
C VAL A 85 -4.02 -0.73 2.57
N ILE A 86 -4.35 -1.16 1.36
CA ILE A 86 -5.41 -0.58 0.54
C ILE A 86 -6.48 -1.64 0.37
N LYS A 87 -7.74 -1.24 0.50
CA LYS A 87 -8.90 -2.09 0.20
C LYS A 87 -9.84 -1.33 -0.71
N VAL A 88 -10.30 -1.98 -1.78
CA VAL A 88 -11.34 -1.44 -2.65
C VAL A 88 -12.69 -1.62 -1.96
N LEU A 89 -13.44 -0.54 -1.76
CA LEU A 89 -14.75 -0.58 -1.13
C LEU A 89 -15.88 -0.66 -2.15
N LYS A 90 -15.85 0.22 -3.16
CA LYS A 90 -16.82 0.24 -4.28
C LYS A 90 -16.29 1.02 -5.48
N ALA A 91 -16.71 0.65 -6.68
CA ALA A 91 -16.63 1.54 -7.83
C ALA A 91 -17.63 2.69 -7.64
N VAL A 92 -17.23 3.91 -7.98
CA VAL A 92 -18.14 5.05 -8.08
C VAL A 92 -18.71 5.02 -9.50
N GLY A 93 -20.03 4.89 -9.60
CA GLY A 93 -20.78 4.88 -10.86
C GLY A 93 -21.93 5.87 -10.80
#